data_AF-A0A924ELF9-F1
#
_entry.id   AF-A0A924ELF9-F1
#
_cell.length_a   1.000
_cell.length_b   1.000
_cell.length_c   1.000
_cell.angle_alpha   90.00
_cell.angle_beta   90.00
_cell.angle_gamma   90.00
#
_symmetry.space_group_name_H-M   'P 1'
#
loop_
_entity.id
_entity.type
_entity.pdbx_description
1 polymer ?
#
loop_
_entity_poly.entity_id
_entity_poly.type
_entity_poly.pdbx_seq_one_letter_code
_entity_poly.pdbx_strand_id
1 'polypeptide(L)' 'MAQQRRISLGLKQEDLAEMAGISAKTIYLLERGRGNAAFDTLEKIFNVLGLVILVQVKSVEG' A
#
# COMPACT_ATOMS: atom_id res chain seq x y z
N MET A 1 1.43 6.23 5.28
CA MET A 1 2.13 4.99 5.71
C MET A 1 2.89 4.33 4.55
N ALA A 2 2.20 3.89 3.49
CA ALA A 2 2.83 3.24 2.33
C ALA A 2 4.00 4.06 1.74
N GLN A 3 3.78 5.36 1.51
CA GLN A 3 4.82 6.29 1.04
C GLN A 3 6.04 6.34 1.96
N GLN A 4 5.82 6.50 3.27
CA GLN A 4 6.91 6.58 4.25
C GLN A 4 7.74 5.29 4.28
N ARG A 5 7.06 4.14 4.22
CA ARG A 5 7.72 2.83 4.17
C ARG A 5 8.51 2.66 2.88
N ARG A 6 7.93 3.01 1.73
CA ARG A 6 8.61 2.99 0.42
C ARG A 6 9.90 3.83 0.44
N ILE A 7 9.82 5.05 0.97
CA ILE A 7 10.99 5.94 1.09
C ILE A 7 12.06 5.36 2.02
N SER A 8 11.68 4.74 3.15
CA SER A 8 12.64 4.08 4.04
C SER A 8 13.37 2.89 3.41
N LEU A 9 12.77 2.27 2.38
CA LEU A 9 13.36 1.18 1.60
C LEU A 9 14.18 1.72 0.40
N GLY A 10 14.26 3.04 0.21
CA GLY A 10 15.00 3.66 -0.89
C GLY A 10 14.34 3.53 -2.26
N LEU A 11 13.05 3.17 -2.32
CA LEU A 11 12.34 2.90 -3.57
C LEU A 11 11.66 4.15 -4.13
N LYS A 12 11.69 4.32 -5.46
CA LYS A 12 10.81 5.24 -6.21
C LYS A 12 9.42 4.63 -6.40
N GLN A 13 8.45 5.44 -6.86
CA GLN A 13 7.09 4.95 -7.09
C GLN A 13 7.05 3.90 -8.21
N GLU A 14 7.88 4.08 -9.23
CA GLU A 14 8.06 3.17 -10.37
C GLU A 14 8.63 1.83 -9.91
N ASP A 15 9.63 1.83 -9.03
CA ASP A 15 10.24 0.61 -8.49
C ASP A 15 9.18 -0.22 -7.74
N LEU A 16 8.41 0.41 -6.86
CA LEU A 16 7.33 -0.27 -6.13
C LEU A 16 6.25 -0.79 -7.08
N ALA A 17 5.90 -0.02 -8.12
CA ALA A 17 4.90 -0.41 -9.09
C ALA A 17 5.33 -1.66 -9.89
N GLU A 18 6.59 -1.68 -10.35
CA GLU A 18 7.19 -2.81 -11.04
C GLU A 18 7.22 -4.05 -10.15
N MET A 19 7.76 -3.93 -8.94
CA MET A 19 7.86 -5.04 -7.98
C MET A 19 6.50 -5.61 -7.58
N ALA A 20 5.47 -4.77 -7.49
CA ALA A 20 4.11 -5.19 -7.14
C ALA A 20 3.27 -5.62 -8.36
N GLY A 21 3.79 -5.48 -9.58
CA GLY A 21 3.05 -5.79 -10.81
C GLY A 21 1.82 -4.92 -11.03
N ILE A 22 1.89 -3.63 -10.70
CA ILE A 22 0.80 -2.67 -10.82
C ILE A 22 1.25 -1.38 -11.53
N SER A 23 0.30 -0.51 -11.88
CA SER A 23 0.64 0.78 -12.49
C SER A 23 1.23 1.77 -11.48
N ALA A 24 2.22 2.57 -11.90
CA ALA A 24 2.75 3.67 -11.09
C ALA A 24 1.66 4.71 -10.74
N LYS A 25 0.65 4.87 -11.61
CA LYS A 25 -0.54 5.69 -11.32
C LYS A 25 -1.31 5.19 -10.10
N THR A 26 -1.43 3.87 -9.94
CA THR A 26 -2.09 3.25 -8.78
C THR A 26 -1.32 3.55 -7.50
N ILE A 27 0.02 3.44 -7.52
CA ILE A 27 0.87 3.83 -6.38
C ILE A 27 0.69 5.32 -6.04
N TYR A 28 0.76 6.19 -7.05
CA TYR A 28 0.59 7.63 -6.88
C TYR A 28 -0.75 7.97 -6.21
N LEU A 29 -1.85 7.36 -6.68
CA LEU A 29 -3.19 7.58 -6.12
C LEU A 29 -3.27 7.07 -4.68
N LEU A 30 -2.79 5.85 -4.42
CA LEU A 30 -2.75 5.25 -3.09
C LEU A 30 -2.03 6.15 -2.07
N GLU A 31 -0.85 6.65 -2.42
CA GLU A 31 -0.04 7.49 -1.52
C GLU A 31 -0.69 8.84 -1.21
N ARG A 32 -1.57 9.31 -2.08
CA ARG A 32 -2.38 10.52 -1.88
C ARG A 32 -3.71 10.26 -1.17
N GLY A 33 -3.97 9.02 -0.75
CA GLY A 33 -5.26 8.62 -0.18
C GLY A 33 -6.41 8.75 -1.18
N ARG A 34 -6.12 8.69 -2.48
CA ARG A 34 -7.12 8.76 -3.54
C ARG A 34 -7.28 7.41 -4.23
N GLY A 35 -8.51 7.10 -4.64
CA GLY A 35 -8.83 5.87 -5.34
C GLY A 35 -9.26 4.73 -4.43
N ASN A 36 -10.18 3.90 -4.93
CA ASN A 36 -10.66 2.70 -4.26
C ASN A 36 -9.88 1.50 -4.78
N ALA A 37 -8.67 1.29 -4.24
CA ALA A 37 -7.88 0.12 -4.59
C ALA A 37 -8.58 -1.14 -4.06
N ALA A 38 -8.74 -2.14 -4.93
CA ALA A 38 -9.23 -3.45 -4.50
C ALA A 38 -8.24 -4.08 -3.51
N PHE A 39 -8.75 -4.99 -2.66
CA PHE A 39 -7.95 -5.61 -1.61
C PHE A 39 -6.71 -6.33 -2.15
N ASP A 40 -6.83 -7.03 -3.27
CA ASP A 40 -5.73 -7.72 -3.96
C ASP A 40 -4.59 -6.76 -4.37
N THR A 41 -4.95 -5.53 -4.76
CA THR A 41 -4.00 -4.49 -5.13
C THR A 41 -3.26 -3.99 -3.90
N LEU A 42 -3.97 -3.78 -2.78
CA LEU A 42 -3.36 -3.40 -1.51
C LEU A 42 -2.41 -4.49 -1.00
N GLU A 43 -2.83 -5.75 -1.08
CA GLU A 43 -2.03 -6.91 -0.67
C GLU A 43 -0.71 -6.99 -1.46
N LYS A 44 -0.75 -6.88 -2.80
CA LYS A 44 0.47 -6.87 -3.63
C LYS A 44 1.44 -5.76 -3.23
N ILE A 45 0.93 -4.56 -3.02
CA ILE A 45 1.74 -3.40 -2.62
C ILE A 45 2.36 -3.62 -1.24
N PHE A 46 1.56 -4.07 -0.28
CA PHE A 46 2.01 -4.24 1.10
C PHE A 46 2.98 -5.40 1.26
N ASN A 47 2.84 -6.47 0.49
CA ASN A 47 3.81 -7.56 0.43
C ASN A 47 5.21 -7.05 0.03
N VAL A 48 5.31 -6.22 -1.01
CA VAL A 48 6.59 -5.62 -1.43
C VAL A 48 7.17 -4.70 -0.34
N LEU A 49 6.30 -3.96 0.35
CA LEU A 49 6.72 -3.05 1.43
C LEU A 49 7.03 -3.77 2.75
N GLY A 50 6.80 -5.08 2.84
CA GLY A 50 6.92 -5.86 4.08
C GLY A 50 5.91 -5.42 5.14
N LEU A 51 4.67 -5.15 4.73
CA LEU A 51 3.56 -4.73 5.58
C LEU A 51 2.45 -5.78 5.55
N VAL A 52 1.68 -5.86 6.64
CA VAL A 52 0.52 -6.75 6.77
C VAL A 52 -0.76 -5.95 7.02
N ILE A 53 -1.89 -6.45 6.50
CA ILE A 53 -3.21 -5.91 6.83
C ILE A 53 -3.76 -6.69 8.01
N LEU A 54 -4.14 -5.98 9.08
CA LEU A 54 -4.79 -6.57 10.24
C LEU A 54 -6.23 -6.09 10.31
N VAL A 55 -7.14 -7.04 10.53
CA VAL A 55 -8.56 -6.77 10.79
C VAL A 55 -8.85 -7.21 12.21
N GLN A 56 -9.53 -6.37 12.98
CA GLN A 56 -9.92 -6.65 14.35
C GLN A 56 -11.40 -6.36 14.55
N VAL A 57 -12.03 -7.09 15.48
CA VAL A 57 -13.40 -6.79 15.92
C VAL A 57 -13.39 -5.40 16.55
N LYS A 58 -14.37 -4.56 16.19
CA LYS A 58 -14.51 -3.23 16.79
C LYS A 58 -14.78 -3.39 18.28
N SER A 59 -13.91 -2.84 19.12
CA SER A 59 -14.19 -2.69 20.55
C SER A 59 -15.41 -1.79 20.71
N VAL A 60 -16.49 -2.35 21.26
CA VAL A 60 -17.63 -1.56 21.70
C VAL A 60 -17.31 -1.17 23.13
N GLU A 61 -16.63 -0.03 23.32
CA GLU A 61 -16.66 0.62 24.64
C GLU A 61 -18.09 1.11 24.84
N GLY A 62 -18.75 0.58 25.88
CA GLY A 62 -20.09 0.98 26.30
C GLY A 62 -20.10 2.29 27.07
#